data_AF-A0A1V4TQZ3-F1
#
_entry.id   AF-A0A1V4TQZ3-F1
#
_cell.length_a   1.000
_cell.length_b   1.000
_cell.length_c   1.000
_cell.angle_alpha   90.00
_cell.angle_beta   90.00
_cell.angle_gamma   90.00
#
_symmetry.space_group_name_H-M   'P 1'
#
loop_
_entity.id
_entity.type
_entity.pdbx_description
1 polymer ?
#
loop_
_entity_poly.entity_id
_entity_poly.type
_entity_poly.pdbx_seq_one_letter_code
_entity_poly.pdbx_strand_id
1 'polypeptide(L)'
;MAGGTQMAAVMAIVKGLAPNVLSNIALGTTKWIVNDRTSDVRSIVRQIGNVPILAADLDFGPSQHDGLNVYEKGLVKEGVGAGGISVAAFLASQGKIGKADMLAKVEENYVQLMRIMGK
;
A
#
# COMPACT_ATOMS: atom_id res chain seq x y z
N MET A 1 -6.82 -5.40 6.42
CA MET A 1 -6.31 -6.21 5.30
C MET A 1 -5.28 -5.38 4.55
N ALA A 2 -4.04 -5.87 4.37
CA ALA A 2 -2.96 -5.10 3.74
C ALA A 2 -2.69 -5.59 2.31
N GLY A 3 -2.97 -4.75 1.31
CA GLY A 3 -2.78 -5.08 -0.11
C GLY A 3 -3.79 -4.40 -1.04
N GLY A 4 -3.74 -4.73 -2.33
CA GLY A 4 -4.62 -4.17 -3.37
C GLY A 4 -5.88 -5.00 -3.63
N THR A 5 -6.26 -5.16 -4.89
CA THR A 5 -7.46 -5.91 -5.34
C THR A 5 -7.53 -7.34 -4.80
N GLN A 6 -6.39 -7.98 -4.61
CA GLN A 6 -6.29 -9.31 -3.97
C GLN A 6 -6.97 -9.36 -2.59
N MET A 7 -6.87 -8.29 -1.79
CA MET A 7 -7.51 -8.23 -0.47
C MET A 7 -9.02 -7.94 -0.57
N ALA A 8 -9.49 -7.35 -1.67
CA ALA A 8 -10.93 -7.23 -1.92
C ALA A 8 -11.56 -8.61 -2.16
N ALA A 9 -10.88 -9.52 -2.86
CA ALA A 9 -11.37 -10.90 -3.01
C ALA A 9 -11.50 -11.61 -1.64
N VAL A 10 -10.48 -11.48 -0.77
CA VAL A 10 -10.54 -12.00 0.60
C VAL A 10 -11.70 -11.37 1.39
N MET A 11 -11.92 -10.06 1.24
CA MET A 11 -13.02 -9.35 1.88
C MET A 11 -14.39 -9.86 1.43
N ALA A 12 -14.56 -10.19 0.15
CA ALA A 12 -15.79 -10.80 -0.37
C ALA A 12 -16.07 -12.16 0.26
N ILE A 13 -15.03 -12.98 0.48
CA ILE A 13 -15.15 -14.26 1.20
C ILE A 13 -15.59 -14.01 2.65
N VAL A 14 -14.93 -13.07 3.34
CA VAL A 14 -15.30 -12.71 4.72
C VAL A 14 -16.74 -12.22 4.80
N LYS A 15 -17.22 -11.42 3.84
CA LYS A 15 -18.63 -11.00 3.77
C LYS A 15 -19.58 -12.19 3.74
N GLY A 16 -19.27 -13.20 2.93
CA GLY A 16 -20.12 -14.38 2.78
C GLY A 16 -20.17 -15.26 4.03
N LEU A 17 -19.06 -15.36 4.76
CA LEU A 17 -18.94 -16.22 5.94
C LEU A 17 -19.36 -15.53 7.24
N ALA A 18 -19.01 -14.25 7.41
CA ALA A 18 -19.18 -13.51 8.65
C ALA A 18 -19.36 -12.00 8.36
N PRO A 19 -20.51 -11.58 7.81
CA PRO A 19 -20.72 -10.20 7.34
C PRO A 19 -20.54 -9.14 8.44
N ASN A 20 -20.88 -9.48 9.69
CA ASN A 20 -20.73 -8.59 10.84
C ASN A 20 -19.27 -8.21 11.12
N VAL A 21 -18.30 -8.98 10.64
CA VAL A 21 -16.86 -8.69 10.85
C VAL A 21 -16.39 -7.54 9.97
N LEU A 22 -17.09 -7.23 8.86
CA LEU A 22 -16.70 -6.16 7.95
C LEU A 22 -16.62 -4.79 8.63
N SER A 23 -17.41 -4.54 9.69
CA SER A 23 -17.36 -3.29 10.44
C SER A 23 -16.03 -3.06 11.17
N ASN A 24 -15.26 -4.14 11.39
CA ASN A 24 -13.98 -4.12 12.08
C ASN A 24 -12.79 -4.28 11.12
N ILE A 25 -13.03 -4.17 9.82
CA ILE A 25 -12.02 -4.32 8.77
C ILE A 25 -11.81 -2.98 8.06
N ALA A 26 -10.57 -2.70 7.71
CA ALA A 26 -10.20 -1.70 6.73
C ALA A 26 -9.27 -2.33 5.67
N LEU A 27 -9.32 -1.81 4.44
CA LEU A 27 -8.33 -2.10 3.41
C LEU A 27 -7.19 -1.08 3.52
N GLY A 28 -5.99 -1.53 3.88
CA GLY A 28 -4.77 -0.72 3.84
C GLY A 28 -3.99 -1.01 2.56
N THR A 29 -3.75 0.00 1.74
CA THR A 29 -3.02 -0.11 0.47
C THR A 29 -2.12 1.12 0.23
N THR A 30 -1.55 1.28 -0.96
CA THR A 30 -0.72 2.44 -1.34
C THR A 30 -1.52 3.47 -2.13
N LYS A 31 -1.02 4.72 -2.19
CA LYS A 31 -1.58 5.76 -3.08
C LYS A 31 -1.63 5.30 -4.55
N TRP A 32 -0.64 4.51 -4.96
CA TRP A 32 -0.50 4.06 -6.35
C TRP A 32 -1.64 3.13 -6.78
N ILE A 33 -2.15 2.29 -5.89
CA ILE A 33 -3.31 1.43 -6.16
C ILE A 33 -4.59 2.26 -6.26
N VAL A 34 -4.76 3.24 -5.37
CA VAL A 34 -5.97 4.06 -5.31
C VAL A 34 -6.08 5.06 -6.47
N ASN A 35 -4.94 5.47 -7.03
CA ASN A 35 -4.86 6.39 -8.17
C ASN A 35 -4.64 5.68 -9.51
N ASP A 36 -4.60 4.34 -9.52
CA ASP A 36 -4.43 3.56 -10.74
C ASP A 36 -5.64 3.72 -11.65
N ARG A 37 -5.44 4.20 -12.89
CA ARG A 37 -6.53 4.34 -13.87
C ARG A 37 -6.92 3.02 -14.53
N THR A 38 -6.10 1.98 -14.40
CA THR A 38 -6.34 0.65 -14.96
C THR A 38 -7.02 -0.31 -13.98
N SER A 39 -7.23 0.12 -12.74
CA SER A 39 -7.84 -0.68 -11.68
C SER A 39 -8.85 0.16 -10.89
N ASP A 40 -9.97 -0.43 -10.48
CA ASP A 40 -10.99 0.27 -9.68
C ASP A 40 -11.23 -0.42 -8.34
N VAL A 41 -10.20 -0.38 -7.48
CA VAL A 41 -10.28 -0.96 -6.13
C VAL A 41 -11.43 -0.34 -5.32
N ARG A 42 -11.75 0.93 -5.54
CA ARG A 42 -12.80 1.65 -4.82
C ARG A 42 -14.17 1.08 -5.15
N SER A 43 -14.46 0.87 -6.43
CA SER A 43 -15.73 0.29 -6.87
C SER A 43 -15.87 -1.16 -6.42
N ILE A 44 -14.80 -1.96 -6.49
CA ILE A 44 -14.83 -3.36 -6.02
C ILE A 44 -15.15 -3.42 -4.53
N VAL A 45 -14.45 -2.65 -3.69
CA VAL A 45 -14.70 -2.62 -2.23
C VAL A 45 -16.12 -2.15 -1.92
N ARG A 46 -16.62 -1.12 -2.63
CA ARG A 46 -17.99 -0.61 -2.44
C ARG A 46 -19.06 -1.65 -2.77
N GLN A 47 -18.83 -2.54 -3.72
CA GLN A 47 -19.75 -3.65 -4.03
C GLN A 47 -19.77 -4.71 -2.91
N ILE A 48 -18.65 -4.86 -2.18
CA ILE A 48 -18.54 -5.77 -1.04
C ILE A 48 -19.21 -5.16 0.19
N GLY A 49 -18.93 -3.90 0.53
CA GLY A 49 -19.59 -3.25 1.65
C GLY A 49 -19.02 -1.88 1.97
N ASN A 50 -19.55 -1.27 3.03
CA ASN A 50 -19.02 -0.01 3.52
C ASN A 50 -17.76 -0.24 4.35
N VAL A 51 -16.64 -0.48 3.67
CA VAL A 51 -15.33 -0.75 4.29
C VAL A 51 -14.36 0.40 3.98
N PRO A 52 -13.70 0.98 4.99
CA PRO A 52 -12.71 2.03 4.77
C PRO A 52 -11.54 1.56 3.90
N ILE A 53 -11.10 2.43 3.00
CA ILE A 53 -9.85 2.26 2.23
C ILE A 53 -8.86 3.32 2.71
N LEU A 54 -7.75 2.85 3.28
CA LEU A 54 -6.64 3.67 3.76
C LEU A 54 -5.48 3.50 2.80
N ALA A 55 -5.07 4.57 2.13
CA ALA A 55 -3.93 4.57 1.22
C ALA A 55 -2.74 5.26 1.86
N ALA A 56 -1.62 4.56 1.99
CA ALA A 56 -0.37 5.15 2.43
C ALA A 56 0.10 6.19 1.39
N ASP A 57 0.35 7.41 1.85
CA ASP A 57 0.97 8.48 1.05
C ASP A 57 2.47 8.24 0.90
N LEU A 58 2.87 7.11 0.32
CA LEU A 58 4.27 6.86 -0.04
C LEU A 58 4.64 7.68 -1.28
N ASP A 59 5.85 8.20 -1.36
CA ASP A 59 6.29 9.00 -2.52
C ASP A 59 7.75 8.73 -2.83
N PHE A 60 7.99 8.10 -3.96
CA PHE A 60 9.33 7.75 -4.43
C PHE A 60 9.82 8.69 -5.53
N GLY A 61 9.01 9.66 -5.97
CA GLY A 61 9.39 10.62 -7.00
C GLY A 61 10.67 11.43 -6.71
N PRO A 62 10.99 11.78 -5.46
CA PRO A 62 12.26 12.45 -5.13
C PRO A 62 13.50 11.54 -5.19
N SER A 63 13.35 10.23 -5.38
CA SER A 63 14.48 9.30 -5.34
C SER A 63 15.44 9.49 -6.51
N GLN A 64 16.74 9.35 -6.24
CA GLN A 64 17.77 9.33 -7.28
C GLN A 64 17.94 7.93 -7.90
N HIS A 65 17.28 6.91 -7.36
CA HIS A 65 17.37 5.54 -7.83
C HIS A 65 16.24 5.24 -8.81
N ASP A 66 16.57 5.08 -10.10
CA ASP A 66 15.59 4.80 -11.15
C ASP A 66 14.73 3.57 -10.87
N GLY A 67 15.29 2.55 -10.20
CA GLY A 67 14.57 1.36 -9.77
C GLY A 67 13.46 1.61 -8.75
N LEU A 68 13.48 2.73 -8.04
CA LEU A 68 12.40 3.17 -7.14
C LEU A 68 11.41 4.10 -7.85
N ASN A 69 11.90 4.95 -8.77
CA ASN A 69 11.07 5.87 -9.56
C ASN A 69 10.03 5.14 -10.46
N VAL A 70 10.23 3.86 -10.75
CA VAL A 70 9.24 3.05 -11.50
C VAL A 70 7.87 2.97 -10.81
N TYR A 71 7.81 3.10 -9.48
CA TYR A 71 6.55 3.07 -8.73
C TYR A 71 5.63 4.23 -9.12
N GLU A 72 6.19 5.43 -9.30
CA GLU A 72 5.44 6.62 -9.74
C GLU A 72 4.96 6.51 -11.18
N LYS A 73 5.57 5.63 -11.99
CA LYS A 73 5.14 5.30 -13.35
C LYS A 73 4.07 4.21 -13.40
N GLY A 74 3.57 3.77 -12.24
CA GLY A 74 2.55 2.74 -12.14
C GLY A 74 3.09 1.32 -12.30
N LEU A 75 4.36 1.06 -11.96
CA LEU A 75 4.91 -0.28 -11.87
C LEU A 75 4.99 -0.74 -10.41
N VAL A 76 4.88 -2.05 -10.17
CA VAL A 76 4.80 -2.70 -8.85
C VAL A 76 3.55 -2.31 -8.04
N LYS A 77 3.39 -1.02 -7.71
CA LYS A 77 2.27 -0.38 -6.98
C LYS A 77 2.04 -0.89 -5.55
N GLU A 78 2.08 -2.20 -5.32
CA GLU A 78 1.75 -2.83 -4.03
C GLU A 78 2.39 -4.22 -3.93
N GLY A 79 2.53 -4.72 -2.70
CA GLY A 79 3.00 -6.08 -2.45
C GLY A 79 3.42 -6.26 -0.99
N VAL A 80 3.44 -7.51 -0.52
CA VAL A 80 3.96 -7.88 0.82
C VAL A 80 3.32 -7.09 1.99
N GLY A 81 2.12 -6.53 1.78
CA GLY A 81 1.43 -5.69 2.76
C GLY A 81 2.02 -4.30 2.97
N ALA A 82 2.86 -3.81 2.05
CA ALA A 82 3.60 -2.55 2.16
C ALA A 82 2.70 -1.34 2.43
N GLY A 83 1.57 -1.22 1.71
CA GLY A 83 0.63 -0.12 1.94
C GLY A 83 0.03 -0.13 3.34
N GLY A 84 -0.49 -1.29 3.77
CA GLY A 84 -1.14 -1.43 5.07
C GLY A 84 -0.19 -1.22 6.26
N ILE A 85 1.04 -1.76 6.19
CA ILE A 85 2.03 -1.55 7.26
C ILE A 85 2.50 -0.09 7.33
N SER A 86 2.60 0.59 6.18
CA SER A 86 2.96 2.02 6.13
C SER A 86 1.86 2.88 6.75
N VAL A 87 0.58 2.60 6.45
CA VAL A 87 -0.56 3.25 7.14
C VAL A 87 -0.46 3.05 8.65
N ALA A 88 -0.20 1.82 9.09
CA ALA A 88 -0.08 1.52 10.51
C ALA A 88 1.08 2.30 11.17
N ALA A 89 2.24 2.39 10.52
CA ALA A 89 3.39 3.14 11.01
C ALA A 89 3.09 4.65 11.12
N PHE A 90 2.44 5.23 10.11
CA PHE A 90 2.06 6.65 10.12
C PHE A 90 1.08 6.95 11.26
N LEU A 91 0.07 6.09 11.47
CA LEU A 91 -0.91 6.26 12.53
C LEU A 91 -0.30 6.03 13.92
N ALA A 92 0.45 4.94 14.10
CA ALA A 92 1.06 4.58 15.39
C ALA A 92 2.10 5.62 15.85
N SER A 93 2.81 6.23 14.92
CA SER A 93 3.74 7.32 15.20
C SER A 93 3.07 8.68 15.36
N GLN A 94 1.74 8.78 15.19
CA GLN A 94 0.99 10.04 15.15
C GLN A 94 1.54 11.02 14.12
N GLY A 95 1.96 10.51 12.96
CA GLY A 95 2.55 11.30 11.88
C GLY A 95 3.99 11.74 12.08
N LYS A 96 4.66 11.32 13.17
CA LYS A 96 6.10 11.55 13.34
C LYS A 96 6.94 10.79 12.32
N ILE A 97 6.43 9.68 11.81
CA ILE A 97 6.97 8.97 10.64
C ILE A 97 6.05 9.29 9.47
N GLY A 98 6.63 9.82 8.40
CA GLY A 98 5.94 10.15 7.18
C GLY A 98 6.64 9.59 5.94
N LYS A 99 6.21 10.09 4.78
CA LYS A 99 6.69 9.62 3.48
C LYS A 99 8.17 9.88 3.22
N ALA A 100 8.69 10.99 3.75
CA ALA A 100 10.11 11.32 3.63
C ALA A 100 10.97 10.32 4.42
N ASP A 101 10.57 9.99 5.65
CA ASP A 101 11.26 8.99 6.48
C ASP A 101 11.21 7.59 5.84
N MET A 102 10.05 7.23 5.28
CA MET A 102 9.88 5.97 4.56
C MET A 102 10.76 5.90 3.32
N LEU A 103 10.79 6.96 2.51
CA LEU A 103 11.66 7.02 1.34
C LEU A 103 13.12 6.87 1.74
N ALA A 104 13.58 7.66 2.72
CA ALA A 104 14.97 7.59 3.19
C ALA A 104 15.37 6.17 3.62
N LYS A 105 14.50 5.47 4.38
CA LYS A 105 14.76 4.09 4.81
C LYS A 105 14.72 3.08 3.67
N VAL A 106 13.84 3.29 2.69
CA VAL A 106 13.78 2.45 1.47
C VAL A 106 15.05 2.64 0.64
N GLU A 107 15.53 3.86 0.47
CA GLU A 107 16.77 4.15 -0.27
C GLU A 107 18.00 3.54 0.41
N GLU A 108 18.10 3.65 1.74
CA GLU A 108 19.17 3.01 2.52
C GLU A 108 19.22 1.49 2.26
N ASN A 109 18.07 0.83 2.33
CA ASN A 109 17.95 -0.60 2.05
C ASN A 109 18.24 -0.92 0.59
N TYR A 110 17.79 -0.07 -0.35
CA TYR A 110 18.03 -0.25 -1.78
C TYR A 110 19.53 -0.25 -2.09
N VAL A 111 20.28 0.73 -1.58
CA VAL A 111 21.74 0.81 -1.74
C VAL A 111 22.44 -0.41 -1.14
N GLN A 112 22.01 -0.85 0.05
CA GLN A 112 22.56 -2.03 0.68
C GLN A 112 22.33 -3.30 -0.17
N LEU A 113 21.12 -3.47 -0.72
CA LEU A 113 20.79 -4.60 -1.60
C LEU A 113 21.61 -4.58 -2.88
N MET A 114 21.75 -3.42 -3.53
CA MET A 114 22.56 -3.28 -4.74
C MET A 114 24.01 -3.69 -4.51
N ARG A 115 24.59 -3.25 -3.38
CA ARG A 115 25.94 -3.65 -2.97
C ARG A 115 26.07 -5.17 -2.77
N ILE A 116 25.10 -5.82 -2.13
CA ILE A 116 25.09 -7.28 -1.94
C ILE A 116 25.00 -8.01 -3.28
N MET A 117 24.24 -7.45 -4.23
CA MET A 117 24.05 -8.01 -5.58
C MET A 117 25.22 -7.72 -6.53
N GLY A 118 26.25 -6.98 -6.09
CA GLY A 118 27.39 -6.60 -6.93
C GLY A 118 27.02 -5.65 -8.07
N LYS A 119 25.97 -4.85 -7.88
CA LYS A 119 25.49 -3.86 -8.84
C LYS A 119 25.64 -2.43 -8.31
#